data_AF-A0A9E5RLP4-F1
#
_entry.id   AF-A0A9E5RLP4-F1
#
_cell.length_a   1.000
_cell.length_b   1.000
_cell.length_c   1.000
_cell.angle_alpha   90.00
_cell.angle_beta   90.00
_cell.angle_gamma   90.00
#
_symmetry.space_group_name_H-M   'P 1'
#
loop_
_entity.id
_entity.type
_entity.pdbx_description
1 polymer ?
#
loop_
_entity_poly.entity_id
_entity_poly.type
_entity_poly.pdbx_seq_one_letter_code
_entity_poly.pdbx_strand_id
1 'polypeptide(L)'
;MRTVDEINHKIKQQQAVVWTVEELKARVKEVGVTQAAKEVDVVTTGTFEPMESSGAVLNLGHTDPPIKIRQCWLDGVLAYSGFGAVDLYLGATQMTEYSSMGELVEADERDRPRSTVRDRGGGHVIADLIAGKPVHLRAIGQVTDCYSRASLETTITRETINQFYLFNPRNLYQNFIVGVNGGDRPLFTYLGPLQPQLANAVYSNPGVRFP
;
A
#
# COMPACT_ATOMS: atom_id res chain seq x y z
N MET A 1 6.68 -15.39 32.37
CA MET A 1 6.64 -14.93 30.97
C MET A 1 8.09 -14.81 30.52
N ARG A 2 8.43 -15.19 29.28
CA ARG A 2 9.81 -15.11 28.79
C ARG A 2 10.21 -13.65 28.55
N THR A 3 11.49 -13.35 28.68
CA THR A 3 12.04 -12.04 28.32
C THR A 3 12.29 -11.92 26.81
N VAL A 4 12.42 -10.70 26.31
CA VAL A 4 12.76 -10.46 24.90
C VAL A 4 14.13 -11.05 24.54
N ASP A 5 15.10 -11.00 25.45
CA ASP A 5 16.43 -11.58 25.23
C ASP A 5 16.39 -13.11 25.12
N GLU A 6 15.57 -13.77 25.94
CA GLU A 6 15.35 -15.22 25.85
C GLU A 6 14.71 -15.60 24.51
N ILE A 7 13.69 -14.84 24.07
CA ILE A 7 13.03 -15.06 22.78
C ILE A 7 14.02 -14.86 21.62
N ASN A 8 14.81 -13.77 21.65
CA ASN A 8 15.83 -13.49 20.63
C ASN A 8 16.91 -14.58 20.58
N HIS A 9 17.30 -15.15 21.72
CA HIS A 9 18.21 -16.29 21.77
C HIS A 9 17.59 -17.52 21.07
N LYS A 10 16.33 -17.86 21.38
CA LYS A 10 15.62 -18.98 20.72
C LYS A 10 15.46 -18.77 19.21
N ILE A 11 15.18 -17.54 18.75
CA ILE A 11 15.09 -17.20 17.33
C ILE A 11 16.43 -17.48 16.63
N LYS A 12 17.55 -17.01 17.21
CA LYS A 12 18.91 -17.24 16.66
C LYS A 12 19.26 -18.73 16.60
N GLN A 13 18.76 -19.52 17.53
CA GLN A 13 18.95 -20.97 17.58
C GLN A 13 17.90 -21.76 16.75
N GLN A 14 16.97 -21.08 16.08
CA GLN A 14 15.85 -21.70 15.36
C GLN A 14 14.97 -22.61 16.23
N GLN A 15 14.85 -22.30 17.53
CA GLN A 15 14.07 -23.04 18.53
C GLN A 15 12.83 -22.29 19.01
N ALA A 16 12.54 -21.12 18.45
CA ALA A 16 11.37 -20.34 18.81
C ALA A 16 10.09 -21.04 18.35
N VAL A 17 9.13 -21.18 19.26
CA VAL A 17 7.76 -21.61 18.99
C VAL A 17 6.99 -20.39 18.49
N VAL A 18 6.67 -20.41 17.20
CA VAL A 18 5.95 -19.34 16.52
C VAL A 18 4.55 -19.83 16.19
N TRP A 19 3.53 -19.11 16.62
CA TRP A 19 2.13 -19.37 16.27
C TRP A 19 1.56 -18.19 15.52
N THR A 20 0.64 -18.45 14.60
CA THR A 20 -0.31 -17.46 14.10
C THR A 20 -1.30 -17.07 15.20
N VAL A 21 -1.92 -15.91 15.06
CA VAL A 21 -2.99 -15.45 15.98
C VAL A 21 -4.19 -16.40 16.00
N GLU A 22 -4.45 -17.12 14.90
CA GLU A 22 -5.50 -18.15 14.84
C GLU A 22 -5.13 -19.40 15.64
N GLU A 23 -3.89 -19.90 15.47
CA GLU A 23 -3.36 -21.01 16.26
C GLU A 23 -3.34 -20.67 17.76
N LEU A 24 -2.93 -19.46 18.13
CA LEU A 24 -2.96 -19.01 19.52
C LEU A 24 -4.38 -19.11 20.09
N LYS A 25 -5.41 -18.67 19.34
CA LYS A 25 -6.80 -18.73 19.81
C LYS A 25 -7.29 -20.15 20.00
N ALA A 26 -6.95 -21.06 19.10
CA ALA A 26 -7.26 -22.47 19.25
C ALA A 26 -6.61 -23.04 20.51
N ARG A 27 -5.31 -22.77 20.72
CA ARG A 27 -4.55 -23.25 21.89
C ARG A 27 -5.08 -22.67 23.19
N VAL A 28 -5.42 -21.38 23.23
CA VAL A 28 -5.99 -20.75 24.44
C VAL A 28 -7.31 -21.40 24.86
N LYS A 29 -8.15 -21.83 23.90
CA LYS A 29 -9.39 -22.56 24.21
C LYS A 29 -9.12 -23.94 24.82
N GLU A 30 -8.04 -24.60 24.42
CA GLU A 30 -7.66 -25.94 24.91
C GLU A 30 -6.95 -25.91 26.26
N VAL A 31 -5.91 -25.06 26.38
CA VAL A 31 -4.97 -25.10 27.52
C VAL A 31 -5.06 -23.88 28.43
N GLY A 32 -5.84 -22.87 28.06
CA GLY A 32 -5.96 -21.61 28.80
C GLY A 32 -4.81 -20.63 28.55
N VAL A 33 -5.05 -19.36 28.86
CA VAL A 33 -4.12 -18.25 28.57
C VAL A 33 -2.76 -18.43 29.25
N THR A 34 -2.74 -18.80 30.53
CA THR A 34 -1.50 -18.94 31.30
C THR A 34 -0.57 -20.00 30.74
N GLN A 35 -1.13 -21.11 30.26
CA GLN A 35 -0.34 -22.20 29.69
C GLN A 35 0.10 -21.86 28.26
N ALA A 36 -0.80 -21.34 27.43
CA ALA A 36 -0.47 -20.88 26.08
C ALA A 36 0.68 -19.85 26.10
N ALA A 37 0.67 -18.90 27.04
CA ALA A 37 1.72 -17.89 27.22
C ALA A 37 3.08 -18.45 27.71
N LYS A 38 3.11 -19.68 28.23
CA LYS A 38 4.36 -20.40 28.54
C LYS A 38 4.87 -21.21 27.35
N GLU A 39 4.03 -21.52 26.38
CA GLU A 39 4.40 -22.36 25.23
C GLU A 39 4.90 -21.52 24.07
N VAL A 40 4.16 -20.47 23.70
CA VAL A 40 4.51 -19.58 22.57
C VAL A 40 5.66 -18.63 22.91
N ASP A 41 6.55 -18.39 21.95
CA ASP A 41 7.58 -17.36 22.04
C ASP A 41 7.23 -16.14 21.20
N VAL A 42 6.69 -16.37 20.00
CA VAL A 42 6.30 -15.30 19.06
C VAL A 42 4.90 -15.59 18.54
N VAL A 43 4.03 -14.59 18.60
CA VAL A 43 2.74 -14.62 17.92
C VAL A 43 2.85 -13.78 16.66
N THR A 44 2.59 -14.39 15.53
CA THR A 44 2.49 -13.71 14.24
C THR A 44 1.04 -13.33 14.00
N THR A 45 0.82 -12.08 13.64
CA THR A 45 -0.47 -11.59 13.19
C THR A 45 -0.26 -10.90 11.86
N GLY A 46 -1.21 -11.08 10.94
CA GLY A 46 -1.27 -10.33 9.70
C GLY A 46 -2.63 -9.65 9.64
N THR A 47 -2.65 -8.39 9.27
CA THR A 47 -3.90 -7.73 8.88
C THR A 47 -3.90 -7.56 7.38
N PHE A 48 -4.98 -7.99 6.74
CA PHE A 48 -5.29 -7.61 5.38
C PHE A 48 -6.25 -6.41 5.44
N GLU A 49 -5.68 -5.22 5.53
CA GLU A 49 -6.45 -3.97 5.57
C GLU A 49 -5.86 -2.92 4.64
N PRO A 50 -6.68 -1.99 4.12
CA PRO A 50 -6.18 -0.83 3.40
C PRO A 50 -5.29 0.01 4.33
N MET A 51 -3.98 -0.02 4.10
CA MET A 51 -3.01 0.78 4.86
C MET A 51 -2.64 2.04 4.09
N GLU A 52 -2.78 3.19 4.74
CA GLU A 52 -2.26 4.46 4.23
C GLU A 52 -0.75 4.41 4.03
N SER A 53 -0.20 5.26 3.16
CA SER A 53 1.24 5.32 2.90
C SER A 53 1.83 4.05 2.28
N SER A 54 1.00 3.21 1.67
CA SER A 54 1.48 2.09 0.87
C SER A 54 1.84 2.55 -0.55
N GLY A 55 2.89 2.00 -1.11
CA GLY A 55 3.33 2.33 -2.47
C GLY A 55 4.45 1.43 -2.95
N ALA A 56 4.97 1.76 -4.13
CA ALA A 56 6.12 1.07 -4.70
C ALA A 56 7.14 2.05 -5.24
N VAL A 57 8.41 1.71 -5.08
CA VAL A 57 9.52 2.38 -5.78
C VAL A 57 9.86 1.56 -7.02
N LEU A 58 10.05 2.26 -8.14
CA LEU A 58 10.43 1.69 -9.41
C LEU A 58 11.70 2.39 -9.93
N ASN A 59 12.67 1.61 -10.41
CA ASN A 59 13.73 2.10 -11.28
C ASN A 59 13.54 1.46 -12.64
N LEU A 60 13.32 2.26 -13.68
CA LEU A 60 12.98 1.74 -15.02
C LEU A 60 14.19 1.24 -15.81
N GLY A 61 15.41 1.58 -15.38
CA GLY A 61 16.59 1.53 -16.23
C GLY A 61 16.58 2.65 -17.30
N HIS A 62 17.75 2.97 -17.83
CA HIS A 62 17.84 3.99 -18.89
C HIS A 62 17.39 3.44 -20.23
N THR A 63 16.70 4.28 -20.99
CA THR A 63 16.48 4.09 -22.42
C THR A 63 17.73 4.47 -23.22
N ASP A 64 17.75 4.11 -24.51
CA ASP A 64 18.70 4.64 -25.48
C ASP A 64 17.94 5.41 -26.57
N PRO A 65 18.16 6.73 -26.76
CA PRO A 65 18.93 7.63 -25.91
C PRO A 65 18.36 7.77 -24.47
N PRO A 66 19.18 8.18 -23.49
CA PRO A 66 18.79 8.28 -22.08
C PRO A 66 17.79 9.42 -21.83
N ILE A 67 16.89 9.19 -20.87
CA ILE A 67 15.88 10.14 -20.40
C ILE A 67 16.11 10.51 -18.93
N LYS A 68 15.87 11.78 -18.61
CA LYS A 68 15.72 12.28 -17.24
C LYS A 68 14.26 12.65 -17.01
N ILE A 69 13.51 11.74 -16.40
CA ILE A 69 12.06 11.86 -16.21
C ILE A 69 11.72 13.02 -15.28
N ARG A 70 10.81 13.88 -15.74
CA ARG A 70 10.20 14.97 -14.95
C ARG A 70 8.76 14.68 -14.52
N GLN A 71 8.05 13.90 -15.31
CA GLN A 71 6.68 13.44 -15.03
C GLN A 71 6.50 12.07 -15.67
N CYS A 72 5.80 11.17 -14.99
CA CYS A 72 5.53 9.83 -15.49
C CYS A 72 4.12 9.39 -15.10
N TRP A 73 3.47 8.64 -15.99
CA TRP A 73 2.19 7.99 -15.79
C TRP A 73 2.30 6.51 -16.11
N LEU A 74 1.68 5.69 -15.27
CA LEU A 74 1.57 4.24 -15.41
C LEU A 74 0.09 3.90 -15.52
N ASP A 75 -0.37 3.46 -16.70
CA ASP A 75 -1.80 3.33 -17.05
C ASP A 75 -2.62 4.59 -16.71
N GLY A 76 -2.05 5.76 -16.92
CA GLY A 76 -2.69 7.05 -16.59
C GLY A 76 -2.62 7.43 -15.10
N VAL A 77 -2.05 6.60 -14.23
CA VAL A 77 -1.81 6.93 -12.82
C VAL A 77 -0.48 7.68 -12.69
N LEU A 78 -0.51 8.89 -12.14
CA LEU A 78 0.70 9.68 -11.94
C LEU A 78 1.68 8.95 -11.00
N ALA A 79 2.94 8.81 -11.41
CA ALA A 79 4.02 8.32 -10.57
C ALA A 79 4.97 9.49 -10.27
N TYR A 80 5.26 9.69 -8.98
CA TYR A 80 6.16 10.76 -8.56
C TYR A 80 7.58 10.48 -9.03
N SER A 81 8.13 11.40 -9.82
CA SER A 81 9.54 11.44 -10.18
C SER A 81 10.28 12.48 -9.33
N GLY A 82 11.61 12.38 -9.24
CA GLY A 82 12.42 13.38 -8.53
C GLY A 82 13.53 12.82 -7.63
N PHE A 83 13.68 11.49 -7.58
CA PHE A 83 14.79 10.84 -6.87
C PHE A 83 16.05 10.80 -7.75
N GLY A 84 15.93 10.19 -8.91
CA GLY A 84 16.95 10.08 -9.94
C GLY A 84 16.32 10.18 -11.33
N ALA A 85 17.13 9.98 -12.36
CA ALA A 85 16.71 10.22 -13.74
C ALA A 85 15.58 9.27 -14.21
N VAL A 86 15.50 8.07 -13.66
CA VAL A 86 14.51 7.04 -14.04
C VAL A 86 13.85 6.36 -12.83
N ASP A 87 13.91 7.03 -11.68
CA ASP A 87 13.35 6.55 -10.42
C ASP A 87 11.98 7.16 -10.16
N LEU A 88 11.03 6.32 -9.77
CA LEU A 88 9.64 6.66 -9.56
C LEU A 88 9.13 6.13 -8.22
N TYR A 89 8.18 6.85 -7.63
CA TYR A 89 7.35 6.35 -6.54
C TYR A 89 5.88 6.38 -6.96
N LEU A 90 5.23 5.22 -6.90
CA LEU A 90 3.80 5.06 -7.19
C LEU A 90 3.06 4.82 -5.87
N GLY A 91 2.24 5.80 -5.46
CA GLY A 91 1.38 5.66 -4.29
C GLY A 91 0.18 4.75 -4.57
N ALA A 92 -0.14 3.83 -3.68
CA ALA A 92 -1.25 2.88 -3.88
C ALA A 92 -2.63 3.58 -3.97
N THR A 93 -2.78 4.73 -3.32
CA THR A 93 -4.02 5.53 -3.33
C THR A 93 -4.06 6.57 -4.44
N GLN A 94 -3.00 6.68 -5.26
CA GLN A 94 -3.00 7.63 -6.37
C GLN A 94 -4.05 7.22 -7.39
N MET A 95 -5.02 8.09 -7.64
CA MET A 95 -6.04 7.83 -8.65
C MET A 95 -5.49 8.10 -10.05
N THR A 96 -6.08 7.43 -11.04
CA THR A 96 -5.83 7.71 -12.45
C THR A 96 -6.16 9.17 -12.75
N GLU A 97 -5.25 9.91 -13.38
CA GLU A 97 -5.53 11.27 -13.82
C GLU A 97 -6.43 11.23 -15.07
N TYR A 98 -7.62 11.80 -14.98
CA TYR A 98 -8.43 12.08 -16.17
C TYR A 98 -7.85 13.29 -16.90
N SER A 99 -6.76 13.07 -17.64
CA SER A 99 -6.16 14.10 -18.49
C SER A 99 -5.65 13.52 -19.82
N SER A 100 -6.51 12.78 -20.52
CA SER A 100 -6.37 12.59 -21.98
C SER A 100 -7.65 12.84 -22.78
N MET A 101 -8.78 13.11 -22.12
CA MET A 101 -10.03 13.57 -22.76
C MET A 101 -10.72 14.64 -21.91
N GLY A 102 -10.23 15.87 -21.99
CA GLY A 102 -11.05 17.09 -22.01
C GLY A 102 -11.99 17.47 -20.86
N GLU A 103 -12.10 16.73 -19.75
CA GLU A 103 -13.00 17.13 -18.66
C GLU A 103 -12.29 17.18 -17.32
N LEU A 104 -11.71 18.35 -17.03
CA LEU A 104 -11.52 18.81 -15.65
C LEU A 104 -12.90 18.96 -15.02
N VAL A 105 -13.40 17.89 -14.41
CA VAL A 105 -14.57 18.02 -13.55
C VAL A 105 -14.04 18.23 -12.14
N GLU A 106 -13.90 19.49 -11.75
CA GLU A 106 -14.11 19.89 -10.35
C GLU A 106 -15.60 19.67 -10.06
N ALA A 107 -15.93 18.49 -9.53
CA ALA A 107 -17.22 18.30 -8.90
C ALA A 107 -16.99 17.50 -7.64
N ASP A 108 -17.56 18.04 -6.57
CA ASP A 108 -17.77 17.43 -5.28
C ASP A 108 -17.91 15.92 -5.39
N GLU A 109 -17.02 15.17 -4.74
CA GLU A 109 -16.97 13.70 -4.79
C GLU A 109 -18.30 13.06 -4.31
N ARG A 110 -19.14 13.83 -3.61
CA ARG A 110 -20.37 13.37 -2.98
C ARG A 110 -21.53 13.11 -3.95
N ASP A 111 -21.52 13.67 -5.17
CA ASP A 111 -22.72 13.74 -6.02
C ASP A 111 -22.61 13.11 -7.42
N ARG A 112 -21.63 12.21 -7.65
CA ARG A 112 -21.42 11.65 -9.00
C ARG A 112 -21.80 10.17 -9.17
N PRO A 113 -22.36 9.79 -10.34
CA PRO A 113 -22.71 8.41 -10.64
C PRO A 113 -21.46 7.51 -10.74
N ARG A 114 -21.55 6.33 -10.12
CA ARG A 114 -20.54 5.25 -10.13
C ARG A 114 -20.47 4.61 -11.52
N SER A 115 -19.51 5.03 -12.35
CA SER A 115 -19.14 4.29 -13.57
C SER A 115 -17.90 3.44 -13.33
N THR A 116 -17.87 2.24 -13.88
CA THR A 116 -16.89 1.16 -13.65
C THR A 116 -15.43 1.44 -14.04
N VAL A 117 -15.15 2.57 -14.71
CA VAL A 117 -13.79 2.98 -15.11
C VAL A 117 -13.13 3.90 -14.05
N ARG A 118 -13.89 4.39 -13.06
CA ARG A 118 -13.40 5.32 -12.01
C ARG A 118 -12.60 4.68 -10.87
N ASP A 119 -12.52 3.36 -10.80
CA ASP A 119 -11.96 2.68 -9.63
C ASP A 119 -10.48 2.27 -9.81
N ARG A 120 -9.83 2.60 -10.93
CA ARG A 120 -8.40 2.26 -11.14
C ARG A 120 -7.47 3.32 -10.54
N GLY A 121 -6.40 2.86 -9.91
CA GLY A 121 -5.40 3.69 -9.24
C GLY A 121 -4.09 2.95 -9.03
N GLY A 122 -3.17 3.53 -8.27
CA GLY A 122 -1.80 3.02 -8.11
C GLY A 122 -1.76 1.61 -7.53
N GLY A 123 -2.68 1.26 -6.61
CA GLY A 123 -2.79 -0.09 -6.07
C GLY A 123 -3.08 -1.14 -7.15
N HIS A 124 -3.89 -0.79 -8.15
CA HIS A 124 -4.20 -1.66 -9.28
C HIS A 124 -2.99 -1.84 -10.20
N VAL A 125 -2.26 -0.76 -10.50
CA VAL A 125 -1.03 -0.81 -11.29
C VAL A 125 0.04 -1.64 -10.59
N ILE A 126 0.22 -1.46 -9.28
CA ILE A 126 1.13 -2.27 -8.46
C ILE A 126 0.74 -3.75 -8.52
N ALA A 127 -0.54 -4.06 -8.35
CA ALA A 127 -1.04 -5.44 -8.42
C ALA A 127 -0.81 -6.07 -9.79
N ASP A 128 -1.04 -5.32 -10.87
CA ASP A 128 -0.83 -5.78 -12.23
C ASP A 128 0.66 -6.03 -12.54
N LEU A 129 1.56 -5.14 -12.09
CA LEU A 129 3.01 -5.39 -12.17
C LEU A 129 3.43 -6.63 -11.38
N ILE A 130 2.94 -6.81 -10.15
CA ILE A 130 3.23 -8.03 -9.35
C ILE A 130 2.75 -9.29 -10.10
N ALA A 131 1.60 -9.21 -10.77
CA ALA A 131 1.04 -10.29 -11.58
C ALA A 131 1.75 -10.48 -12.94
N GLY A 132 2.78 -9.69 -13.26
CA GLY A 132 3.51 -9.77 -14.53
C GLY A 132 2.73 -9.24 -15.73
N LYS A 133 1.66 -8.47 -15.50
CA LYS A 133 0.86 -7.90 -16.59
C LYS A 133 1.55 -6.67 -17.19
N PRO A 134 1.32 -6.41 -18.49
CA PRO A 134 1.79 -5.19 -19.13
C PRO A 134 1.11 -3.96 -18.55
N VAL A 135 1.91 -2.91 -18.32
CA VAL A 135 1.48 -1.57 -17.89
C VAL A 135 1.99 -0.56 -18.91
N HIS A 136 1.12 0.31 -19.39
CA HIS A 136 1.47 1.38 -20.30
C HIS A 136 2.19 2.49 -19.54
N LEU A 137 3.38 2.86 -20.00
CA LEU A 137 4.19 3.93 -19.44
C LEU A 137 4.22 5.11 -20.40
N ARG A 138 3.92 6.30 -19.87
CA ARG A 138 4.14 7.59 -20.54
C ARG A 138 5.00 8.47 -19.66
N ALA A 139 6.09 9.01 -20.18
CA ALA A 139 7.00 9.87 -19.44
C ALA A 139 7.42 11.11 -20.26
N ILE A 140 7.56 12.24 -19.57
CA ILE A 140 8.09 13.48 -20.10
C ILE A 140 9.46 13.71 -19.45
N GLY A 141 10.47 13.93 -20.30
CA GLY A 141 11.86 14.12 -19.91
C GLY A 141 12.30 15.59 -19.88
N GLN A 142 13.34 15.87 -19.10
CA GLN A 142 14.13 17.09 -19.20
C GLN A 142 15.24 16.87 -20.23
N VAL A 143 15.19 17.58 -21.36
CA VAL A 143 16.23 17.50 -22.38
C VAL A 143 17.49 18.23 -21.89
N THR A 144 18.61 17.52 -21.90
CA THR A 144 19.97 18.05 -21.70
C THR A 144 20.95 17.29 -22.60
N ASP A 145 22.21 17.73 -22.67
CA ASP A 145 23.24 17.02 -23.45
C ASP A 145 23.45 15.56 -22.98
N CYS A 146 23.34 15.31 -21.66
CA CYS A 146 23.45 13.97 -21.08
C CYS A 146 22.15 13.15 -21.19
N TYR A 147 21.01 13.81 -21.43
CA TYR A 147 19.67 13.20 -21.46
C TYR A 147 18.89 13.77 -22.64
N SER A 148 19.19 13.30 -23.84
CA SER A 148 18.64 13.87 -25.08
C SER A 148 17.19 13.47 -25.37
N ARG A 149 16.67 12.43 -24.70
CA ARG A 149 15.28 11.97 -24.90
C ARG A 149 14.29 12.91 -24.21
N ALA A 150 13.39 13.50 -24.99
CA ALA A 150 12.35 14.42 -24.51
C ALA A 150 11.10 13.71 -23.96
N SER A 151 10.76 12.54 -24.48
CA SER A 151 9.60 11.76 -24.05
C SER A 151 9.81 10.27 -24.27
N LEU A 152 9.04 9.46 -23.54
CA LEU A 152 9.00 8.02 -23.69
C LEU A 152 7.55 7.55 -23.56
N GLU A 153 7.12 6.73 -24.51
CA GLU A 153 5.85 6.01 -24.43
C GLU A 153 6.12 4.56 -24.79
N THR A 154 5.81 3.65 -23.88
CA THR A 154 6.13 2.23 -24.03
C THR A 154 5.24 1.37 -23.12
N THR A 155 5.46 0.06 -23.14
CA THR A 155 4.84 -0.88 -22.19
C THR A 155 5.95 -1.52 -21.36
N ILE A 156 5.72 -1.63 -20.05
CA ILE A 156 6.63 -2.27 -19.10
C ILE A 156 5.95 -3.46 -18.42
N THR A 157 6.74 -4.41 -17.97
CA THR A 157 6.33 -5.47 -17.04
C THR A 157 7.33 -5.54 -15.89
N ARG A 158 7.04 -6.34 -14.86
CA ARG A 158 7.98 -6.61 -13.77
C ARG A 158 9.34 -7.11 -14.25
N GLU A 159 9.38 -7.83 -15.37
CA GLU A 159 10.59 -8.41 -15.95
C GLU A 159 11.41 -7.37 -16.74
N THR A 160 10.80 -6.28 -17.21
CA THR A 160 11.51 -5.22 -17.94
C THR A 160 11.95 -4.06 -17.04
N ILE A 161 11.41 -3.97 -15.82
CA ILE A 161 11.77 -2.94 -14.84
C ILE A 161 13.05 -3.39 -14.10
N ASN A 162 14.03 -2.48 -14.00
CA ASN A 162 15.32 -2.78 -13.37
C ASN A 162 15.18 -3.05 -11.86
N GLN A 163 14.39 -2.24 -11.14
CA GLN A 163 14.09 -2.48 -9.73
C GLN A 163 12.62 -2.17 -9.42
N PHE A 164 11.97 -3.04 -8.66
CA PHE A 164 10.59 -2.87 -8.22
C PHE A 164 10.42 -3.45 -6.82
N TYR A 165 10.11 -2.61 -5.84
CA TYR A 165 9.86 -3.05 -4.47
C TYR A 165 8.78 -2.21 -3.80
N LEU A 166 8.01 -2.86 -2.92
CA LEU A 166 7.03 -2.19 -2.09
C LEU A 166 7.75 -1.32 -1.05
N PHE A 167 7.34 -0.07 -0.93
CA PHE A 167 7.87 0.86 0.04
C PHE A 167 6.73 1.48 0.82
N ASN A 168 6.72 1.17 2.12
CA ASN A 168 5.60 1.43 3.01
C ASN A 168 6.11 2.17 4.26
N PRO A 169 6.39 3.49 4.17
CA PRO A 169 7.05 4.25 5.22
C PRO A 169 6.28 4.29 6.56
N ARG A 170 4.99 3.95 6.57
CA ARG A 170 4.14 4.04 7.76
C ARG A 170 3.17 2.85 7.92
N ASN A 171 3.64 1.60 7.78
CA ASN A 171 2.75 0.41 7.90
C ASN A 171 2.88 -0.37 9.22
N LEU A 172 3.65 0.11 10.20
CA LEU A 172 3.80 -0.54 11.51
C LEU A 172 3.35 0.40 12.63
N TYR A 173 2.22 0.07 13.25
CA TYR A 173 1.67 0.77 14.39
C TYR A 173 1.41 -0.19 15.53
N GLN A 174 1.78 0.19 16.75
CA GLN A 174 1.39 -0.54 17.97
C GLN A 174 -0.08 -0.29 18.32
N ASN A 175 -0.56 0.94 18.11
CA ASN A 175 -1.95 1.36 18.24
C ASN A 175 -2.24 2.36 17.12
N PHE A 176 -3.33 2.17 16.38
CA PHE A 176 -3.77 3.14 15.38
C PHE A 176 -4.94 3.98 15.91
N ILE A 177 -5.32 5.00 15.15
CA ILE A 177 -6.44 5.88 15.52
C ILE A 177 -7.78 5.16 15.38
N VAL A 178 -8.73 5.48 16.27
CA VAL A 178 -10.12 5.06 16.18
C VAL A 178 -10.95 6.24 15.71
N GLY A 179 -11.59 6.10 14.56
CA GLY A 179 -12.54 7.08 14.04
C GLY A 179 -13.94 6.85 14.60
N VAL A 180 -14.52 7.89 15.21
CA VAL A 180 -15.92 7.93 15.65
C VAL A 180 -16.54 9.26 15.22
N ASN A 181 -17.88 9.31 15.14
CA ASN A 181 -18.60 10.52 14.77
C ASN A 181 -19.57 10.94 15.90
N GLY A 182 -19.21 11.99 16.62
CA GLY A 182 -20.05 12.60 17.68
C GLY A 182 -21.09 13.59 17.17
N GLY A 183 -21.15 13.83 15.85
CA GLY A 183 -22.14 14.71 15.23
C GLY A 183 -23.50 14.04 15.00
N ASP A 184 -24.40 14.77 14.35
CA ASP A 184 -25.79 14.40 14.07
C ASP A 184 -26.03 13.85 12.66
N ARG A 185 -25.03 13.95 11.77
CA ARG A 185 -25.10 13.46 10.37
C ARG A 185 -23.98 12.46 10.03
N PRO A 186 -24.19 11.56 9.06
CA PRO A 186 -23.13 10.65 8.59
C PRO A 186 -21.92 11.41 8.02
N LEU A 187 -20.73 10.85 8.25
CA LEU A 187 -19.46 11.29 7.65
C LEU A 187 -18.92 10.20 6.74
N PHE A 188 -18.49 10.57 5.54
CA PHE A 188 -17.79 9.69 4.62
C PHE A 188 -16.31 10.02 4.70
N THR A 189 -15.53 9.12 5.27
CA THR A 189 -14.09 9.30 5.48
C THR A 189 -13.31 8.30 4.65
N TYR A 190 -12.00 8.50 4.53
CA TYR A 190 -11.12 7.54 3.87
C TYR A 190 -11.09 6.16 4.57
N LEU A 191 -11.47 6.08 5.85
CA LEU A 191 -11.61 4.84 6.62
C LEU A 191 -12.97 4.15 6.38
N GLY A 192 -13.90 4.81 5.68
CA GLY A 192 -15.28 4.37 5.49
C GLY A 192 -16.30 5.27 6.19
N PRO A 193 -17.59 4.87 6.18
CA PRO A 193 -18.68 5.67 6.73
C PRO A 193 -18.71 5.64 8.27
N LEU A 194 -18.80 6.83 8.89
CA LEU A 194 -19.02 7.02 10.33
C LEU A 194 -20.43 7.56 10.58
N GLN A 195 -21.22 6.80 11.32
CA GLN A 195 -22.61 7.07 11.67
C GLN A 195 -22.72 8.10 12.81
N PRO A 196 -23.78 8.93 12.83
CA PRO A 196 -24.01 9.91 13.90
C PRO A 196 -23.99 9.32 15.32
N GLN A 197 -23.84 10.20 16.31
CA GLN A 197 -24.07 9.89 17.72
C GLN A 197 -23.27 8.69 18.25
N LEU A 198 -22.04 8.53 17.76
CA LEU A 198 -21.12 7.45 18.14
C LEU A 198 -21.68 6.05 17.81
N ALA A 199 -22.59 5.92 16.84
CA ALA A 199 -23.24 4.65 16.52
C ALA A 199 -22.29 3.59 15.91
N ASN A 200 -21.13 3.99 15.41
CA ASN A 200 -20.05 3.08 15.05
C ASN A 200 -18.66 3.66 15.33
N ALA A 201 -17.68 2.77 15.40
CA ALA A 201 -16.26 3.08 15.42
C ALA A 201 -15.56 2.33 14.29
N VAL A 202 -14.69 3.02 13.56
CA VAL A 202 -13.80 2.40 12.57
C VAL A 202 -12.38 2.47 13.12
N TYR A 203 -11.72 1.32 13.16
CA TYR A 203 -10.35 1.19 13.65
C TYR A 203 -9.59 0.19 12.78
N SER A 204 -8.28 0.37 12.74
CA SER A 204 -7.31 -0.56 12.14
C SER A 204 -6.34 -0.98 13.24
N ASN A 205 -6.08 -2.28 13.40
CA ASN A 205 -5.11 -2.78 14.38
C ASN A 205 -4.58 -4.15 13.92
N PRO A 206 -3.27 -4.41 13.96
CA PRO A 206 -2.74 -5.77 13.95
C PRO A 206 -3.32 -6.63 15.08
N GLY A 207 -4.24 -7.53 14.72
CA GLY A 207 -4.81 -8.50 15.65
C GLY A 207 -6.20 -8.95 15.23
N VAL A 208 -6.36 -10.25 14.96
CA VAL A 208 -7.65 -10.82 14.54
C VAL A 208 -8.69 -10.66 15.67
N ARG A 209 -9.92 -10.20 15.36
CA ARG A 209 -11.01 -10.05 16.34
C ARG A 209 -11.26 -11.34 17.11
N PHE A 210 -11.26 -11.30 18.45
CA PHE A 210 -11.79 -12.41 19.24
C PHE A 210 -13.32 -12.45 19.02
N PRO A 211 -13.89 -13.56 18.52
CA PRO A 211 -15.33 -13.75 18.54
C PRO A 211 -15.84 -13.91 19.98
#